data_AF-B2ZDM2-F1
#
_entry.id   AF-B2ZDM2-F1
#
_cell.length_a   1.000
_cell.length_b   1.000
_cell.length_c   1.000
_cell.angle_alpha   90.00
_cell.angle_beta   90.00
_cell.angle_gamma   90.00
#
_symmetry.space_group_name_H-M   'P 1'
#
loop_
_entity.id
_entity.type
_entity.pdbx_description
1 polymer ?
#
loop_
_entity_poly.entity_id
_entity_poly.type
_entity_poly.pdbx_seq_one_letter_code
_entity_poly.pdbx_strand_id
1 'polypeptide(L)'
;YHKVSQNGYKFMYCSARAIGMADMTRGYLHWVNERGTMLPVGPVLLSPSSLFSALHREVIEKKPEKFKIECLSDIKHLFYPNTEPFYAAFGNRATDVYSYKEVGVPLNRIFTVNPKGELIQEHAKT
;
A
#
# COMPACT_ATOMS: atom_id res chain seq x y z
N TYR A 1 -8.62 10.58 -3.89
CA TYR A 1 -7.18 10.84 -3.62
C TYR A 1 -6.72 12.25 -3.98
N HIS A 2 -7.20 12.89 -5.05
CA HIS A 2 -6.78 14.25 -5.44
C HIS A 2 -6.83 15.29 -4.29
N LYS A 3 -7.96 15.41 -3.58
CA LYS A 3 -8.09 16.32 -2.42
C LYS A 3 -7.09 16.03 -1.29
N VAL A 4 -6.79 14.76 -1.04
CA VAL A 4 -5.78 14.36 -0.03
C VAL A 4 -4.40 14.86 -0.46
N SER A 5 -4.07 14.78 -1.75
CA SER A 5 -2.81 15.32 -2.27
C SER A 5 -2.76 16.86 -2.21
N GLN A 6 -3.87 17.55 -2.49
CA GLN A 6 -3.97 19.01 -2.34
C GLN A 6 -3.76 19.47 -0.89
N ASN A 7 -4.09 18.63 0.09
CA ASN A 7 -3.82 18.87 1.50
C ASN A 7 -2.35 18.60 1.90
N GLY A 8 -1.44 18.39 0.95
CA GLY A 8 0.00 18.25 1.18
C GLY A 8 0.50 16.82 1.43
N TYR A 9 -0.41 15.84 1.57
CA TYR A 9 -0.03 14.44 1.74
C TYR A 9 0.61 13.87 0.47
N LYS A 10 1.61 13.00 0.67
CA LYS A 10 2.28 12.27 -0.40
C LYS A 10 1.73 10.86 -0.51
N PHE A 11 1.65 10.36 -1.74
CA PHE A 11 1.12 9.04 -2.04
C PHE A 11 2.25 8.06 -2.28
N MET A 12 2.05 6.83 -1.81
CA MET A 12 2.86 5.67 -2.12
C MET A 12 1.90 4.52 -2.44
N TYR A 13 2.18 3.81 -3.52
CA TYR A 13 1.34 2.73 -4.02
C TYR A 13 2.04 1.40 -3.75
N CYS A 14 1.31 0.41 -3.24
CA CYS A 14 1.85 -0.93 -3.01
C CYS A 14 1.07 -1.94 -3.84
N SER A 15 1.75 -2.77 -4.61
CA SER A 15 1.13 -3.83 -5.40
C SER A 15 1.85 -5.16 -5.20
N ALA A 16 1.06 -6.24 -5.11
CA ALA A 16 1.59 -7.61 -5.05
C ALA A 16 2.11 -8.11 -6.41
N ARG A 17 1.98 -7.31 -7.47
CA ARG A 17 2.54 -7.64 -8.80
C ARG A 17 4.06 -7.73 -8.73
N ALA A 18 4.61 -8.64 -9.52
CA ALA A 18 6.05 -8.83 -9.64
C ALA A 18 6.75 -7.58 -10.20
N ILE A 19 8.00 -7.34 -9.79
CA ILE A 19 8.78 -6.16 -10.20
C ILE A 19 9.02 -6.12 -11.72
N GLY A 20 9.08 -7.26 -12.41
CA GLY A 20 9.09 -7.32 -13.87
C GLY A 20 7.84 -6.71 -14.55
N MET A 21 6.77 -6.44 -13.79
CA MET A 21 5.54 -5.79 -14.25
C MET A 21 5.48 -4.30 -13.88
N ALA A 22 6.63 -3.71 -13.51
CA ALA A 22 6.69 -2.34 -13.00
C ALA A 22 6.18 -1.30 -14.00
N ASP A 23 6.63 -1.37 -15.25
CA ASP A 23 6.23 -0.41 -16.29
C ASP A 23 4.72 -0.46 -16.55
N MET A 24 4.16 -1.67 -16.65
CA MET A 24 2.73 -1.85 -16.84
C MET A 24 1.91 -1.30 -15.66
N THR A 25 2.41 -1.50 -14.43
CA THR A 25 1.72 -1.02 -13.22
C THR A 25 1.80 0.50 -13.08
N ARG A 26 2.97 1.10 -13.35
CA ARG A 26 3.13 2.56 -13.40
C ARG A 26 2.25 3.16 -14.49
N GLY A 27 2.30 2.60 -15.70
CA GLY A 27 1.48 3.03 -16.83
C GLY A 27 0.00 3.01 -16.50
N TYR A 28 -0.48 1.92 -15.89
CA TYR A 28 -1.86 1.83 -15.42
C TYR A 28 -2.23 2.97 -14.46
N LEU A 29 -1.42 3.23 -13.42
CA LEU A 29 -1.71 4.29 -12.45
C LEU A 29 -1.73 5.69 -13.10
N HIS A 30 -0.85 5.95 -14.08
CA HIS A 30 -0.85 7.20 -14.84
C HIS A 30 -2.08 7.36 -15.73
N TRP A 31 -2.61 6.27 -16.27
CA TRP A 31 -3.79 6.27 -17.13
C TRP A 31 -5.12 6.33 -16.38
N VAL A 32 -5.16 5.99 -15.09
CA VAL A 32 -6.38 6.12 -14.29
C VAL A 32 -6.79 7.59 -14.22
N ASN A 33 -7.92 7.88 -14.86
CA ASN A 33 -8.53 9.19 -14.92
C ASN A 33 -10.02 9.05 -14.65
N GLU A 34 -10.51 9.71 -13.61
CA GLU A 34 -11.93 9.79 -13.30
C GLU A 34 -12.41 11.22 -13.50
N ARG A 35 -13.18 11.47 -14.56
CA ARG A 35 -13.78 12.78 -14.87
C ARG A 35 -12.76 13.93 -14.88
N GLY A 36 -11.57 13.69 -15.46
CA GLY A 36 -10.47 14.66 -15.49
C GLY A 36 -9.56 14.63 -14.27
N THR A 37 -9.88 13.84 -13.24
CA THR A 37 -9.08 13.72 -12.02
C THR A 37 -8.16 12.51 -12.11
N MET A 38 -6.85 12.77 -12.16
CA MET A 38 -5.82 11.72 -12.16
C MET A 38 -5.44 11.31 -10.73
N LEU A 39 -4.83 10.13 -10.62
CA LEU A 39 -4.17 9.71 -9.38
C LEU A 39 -2.97 10.63 -9.06
N PRO A 40 -2.73 10.97 -7.78
CA PRO A 40 -1.53 11.69 -7.38
C PRO A 40 -0.24 10.94 -7.77
N VAL A 41 0.82 11.66 -8.09
CA VAL A 41 2.13 11.04 -8.37
C VAL A 41 2.72 10.47 -7.07
N GLY A 42 3.29 9.27 -7.16
CA GLY A 42 3.94 8.61 -6.05
C GLY A 42 4.73 7.36 -6.46
N PRO A 43 5.70 6.91 -5.63
CA PRO A 43 6.41 5.66 -5.88
C PRO A 43 5.46 4.46 -5.86
N VAL A 44 5.83 3.42 -6.62
CA VAL A 44 5.11 2.14 -6.69
C VAL A 44 6.02 1.05 -6.16
N LEU A 45 5.69 0.52 -4.99
CA LEU A 45 6.32 -0.65 -4.40
C LEU A 45 5.70 -1.91 -5.00
N LEU A 46 6.56 -2.82 -5.45
CA LEU A 46 6.18 -4.04 -6.13
C LEU A 46 6.73 -5.25 -5.39
N SER A 47 6.06 -6.37 -5.56
CA SER A 47 6.60 -7.64 -5.08
C SER A 47 7.88 -7.96 -5.85
N PRO A 48 8.99 -8.35 -5.20
CA PRO A 48 10.22 -8.70 -5.91
C PRO A 48 10.14 -10.09 -6.57
N SER A 49 8.94 -10.70 -6.62
CA SER A 49 8.63 -12.05 -7.09
C SER A 49 8.97 -12.38 -8.55
N SER A 50 9.44 -11.45 -9.38
CA SER A 50 10.01 -11.84 -10.68
C SER A 50 11.43 -12.40 -10.58
N LEU A 51 12.08 -12.34 -9.40
CA LEU A 51 13.49 -12.72 -9.20
C LEU A 51 13.77 -13.29 -7.78
N PHE A 52 13.03 -14.31 -7.32
CA PHE A 52 13.40 -15.00 -6.07
C PHE A 52 13.55 -16.52 -6.20
N SER A 53 14.41 -17.10 -5.34
CA SER A 53 14.55 -18.54 -5.13
C SER A 53 13.21 -19.18 -4.70
N ALA A 54 13.03 -20.47 -5.00
CA ALA A 54 11.81 -21.22 -4.70
C ALA A 54 11.37 -21.14 -3.22
N LEU A 55 12.32 -21.03 -2.30
CA LEU A 55 12.07 -20.85 -0.86
C LEU A 55 11.37 -19.52 -0.53
N HIS A 56 11.80 -18.41 -1.14
CA HIS A 56 11.19 -17.11 -0.91
C HIS A 56 9.77 -17.06 -1.48
N ARG A 57 9.53 -17.77 -2.60
CA ARG A 57 8.20 -17.92 -3.19
C ARG A 57 7.26 -18.63 -2.22
N GLU A 58 7.69 -19.73 -1.61
CA GLU A 58 6.87 -20.46 -0.63
C GLU A 58 6.52 -19.60 0.60
N VAL A 59 7.47 -18.80 1.10
CA VAL A 59 7.23 -17.89 2.24
C VAL A 59 6.30 -16.74 1.86
N ILE A 60 6.50 -16.09 0.70
CA ILE A 60 5.65 -15.01 0.20
C ILE A 60 4.23 -15.51 -0.08
N GLU A 61 4.09 -16.68 -0.73
CA GLU A 61 2.79 -17.27 -1.05
C GLU A 61 2.02 -17.65 0.22
N LYS A 62 2.71 -18.08 1.28
CA LYS A 62 2.08 -18.45 2.56
C LYS A 62 1.85 -17.27 3.51
N LYS A 63 2.66 -16.20 3.45
CA LYS A 63 2.64 -15.06 4.39
C LYS A 63 2.92 -13.71 3.71
N PRO A 64 2.05 -13.25 2.79
CA PRO A 64 2.25 -12.02 2.03
C PRO A 64 2.32 -10.76 2.92
N GLU A 65 1.68 -10.76 4.08
CA GLU A 65 1.72 -9.69 5.06
C GLU A 65 3.14 -9.44 5.61
N LYS A 66 3.97 -10.48 5.78
CA LYS A 66 5.34 -10.31 6.31
C LYS A 66 6.18 -9.43 5.40
N PHE A 67 6.13 -9.68 4.10
CA PHE A 67 6.86 -8.88 3.13
C PHE A 67 6.37 -7.43 3.12
N LYS A 68 5.05 -7.21 3.21
CA LYS A 68 4.48 -5.87 3.26
C LYS A 68 4.89 -5.13 4.52
N ILE A 69 4.91 -5.81 5.68
CA ILE A 69 5.37 -5.24 6.95
C ILE A 69 6.85 -4.85 6.85
N GLU A 70 7.70 -5.75 6.37
CA GLU A 70 9.15 -5.50 6.23
C GLU A 70 9.41 -4.30 5.31
N CYS A 71 8.83 -4.31 4.10
CA CYS A 71 9.01 -3.23 3.13
C CYS A 71 8.51 -1.87 3.66
N LEU A 72 7.36 -1.84 4.34
CA LEU A 72 6.85 -0.61 4.94
C LEU A 72 7.70 -0.18 6.15
N SER A 73 8.21 -1.13 6.94
CA SER A 73 9.08 -0.86 8.08
C SER A 73 10.40 -0.25 7.63
N ASP A 74 11.03 -0.80 6.59
CA ASP A 74 12.25 -0.26 5.98
C ASP A 74 12.05 1.20 5.56
N ILE A 75 10.92 1.51 4.93
CA ILE A 75 10.57 2.88 4.55
C ILE A 75 10.37 3.76 5.78
N LYS A 76 9.68 3.28 6.82
CA LYS A 76 9.52 4.01 8.09
C LYS A 76 10.87 4.35 8.71
N HIS A 77 11.83 3.43 8.67
CA HIS A 77 13.18 3.62 9.22
C HIS A 77 14.05 4.61 8.42
N LEU A 78 13.66 5.00 7.21
CA LEU A 78 14.33 6.09 6.48
C LEU A 78 13.99 7.48 7.05
N PHE A 79 12.94 7.59 7.86
CA PHE A 79 12.55 8.84 8.51
C PHE A 79 13.22 8.98 9.87
N TYR A 80 13.23 10.22 10.39
CA TYR A 80 13.79 10.48 11.72
C TYR A 80 13.13 9.62 12.81
N PRO A 81 13.88 9.23 13.85
CA PRO A 81 13.32 8.51 14.99
C PRO A 81 12.10 9.24 15.58
N ASN A 82 11.12 8.46 16.09
CA ASN A 82 9.87 8.96 16.67
C ASN A 82 8.95 9.73 15.71
N THR A 83 9.13 9.56 14.39
CA THR A 83 8.17 10.05 13.40
C THR A 83 7.24 8.93 12.93
N GLU A 84 6.01 9.32 12.58
CA GLU A 84 5.00 8.43 12.01
C GLU A 84 4.72 8.86 10.55
N PRO A 85 5.55 8.41 9.58
CA PRO A 85 5.46 8.90 8.20
C PRO A 85 4.20 8.40 7.48
N PHE A 86 3.61 7.29 7.93
CA PHE A 86 2.38 6.76 7.37
C PHE A 86 1.17 7.35 8.08
N TYR A 87 0.57 8.36 7.46
CA TYR A 87 -0.60 9.03 8.04
C TYR A 87 -1.87 8.17 7.97
N ALA A 88 -2.16 7.57 6.81
CA ALA A 88 -3.34 6.75 6.55
C ALA A 88 -3.03 5.68 5.52
N ALA A 89 -3.82 4.60 5.51
CA ALA A 89 -3.61 3.49 4.61
C ALA A 89 -4.92 2.96 4.03
N PHE A 90 -4.85 2.52 2.76
CA PHE A 90 -5.98 1.96 2.03
C PHE A 90 -5.60 0.56 1.55
N GLY A 91 -6.48 -0.41 1.76
CA GLY A 91 -6.28 -1.80 1.35
C GLY A 91 -7.58 -2.46 0.90
N ASN A 92 -7.50 -3.74 0.58
CA ASN A 92 -8.68 -4.53 0.20
C ASN A 92 -8.71 -5.92 0.86
N ARG A 93 -7.68 -6.27 1.63
CA ARG A 93 -7.59 -7.52 2.37
C ARG A 93 -7.35 -7.29 3.85
N ALA A 94 -7.77 -8.22 4.70
CA ALA A 94 -7.49 -8.20 6.13
C ALA A 94 -5.97 -8.21 6.43
N THR A 95 -5.18 -8.86 5.57
CA THR A 95 -3.71 -8.87 5.65
C THR A 95 -3.11 -7.48 5.43
N ASP A 96 -3.76 -6.60 4.68
CA ASP A 96 -3.33 -5.20 4.53
C ASP A 96 -3.52 -4.45 5.85
N VAL A 97 -4.69 -4.60 6.47
CA VAL A 97 -5.00 -3.99 7.77
C VAL A 97 -3.99 -4.42 8.82
N TYR A 98 -3.67 -5.71 8.88
CA TYR A 98 -2.63 -6.22 9.76
C TYR A 98 -1.28 -5.55 9.47
N SER A 99 -0.86 -5.50 8.21
CA SER A 99 0.41 -4.89 7.82
C SER A 99 0.52 -3.40 8.20
N TYR A 100 -0.56 -2.65 8.05
CA TYR A 100 -0.58 -1.21 8.37
C TYR A 100 -0.55 -0.93 9.87
N LYS A 101 -1.16 -1.81 10.69
CA LYS A 101 -1.08 -1.72 12.15
C LYS A 101 0.34 -1.92 12.65
N GLU A 102 1.05 -2.91 12.11
CA GLU A 102 2.43 -3.23 12.51
C GLU A 102 3.41 -2.07 12.26
N VAL A 103 3.13 -1.20 11.27
CA VAL A 103 3.96 -0.01 10.99
C VAL A 103 3.45 1.28 11.64
N GLY A 104 2.47 1.19 12.54
CA GLY A 104 2.02 2.30 13.39
C GLY A 104 0.84 3.12 12.84
N VAL A 105 0.19 2.70 11.75
CA VAL A 105 -1.02 3.41 11.27
C VAL A 105 -2.18 3.11 12.23
N PRO A 106 -2.81 4.11 12.85
CA PRO A 106 -3.89 3.88 13.79
C PRO A 106 -5.15 3.39 13.06
N LEU A 107 -5.96 2.56 13.73
CA LEU A 107 -7.11 1.88 13.12
C LEU A 107 -8.16 2.85 12.53
N ASN A 108 -8.30 4.03 13.12
CA ASN A 108 -9.16 5.10 12.62
C ASN A 108 -8.62 5.79 11.35
N ARG A 109 -7.44 5.41 10.85
CA ARG A 109 -6.86 5.88 9.58
C ARG A 109 -6.55 4.74 8.61
N ILE A 110 -7.05 3.54 8.89
CA ILE A 110 -7.02 2.41 7.97
C ILE A 110 -8.40 2.25 7.34
N PHE A 111 -8.43 2.12 6.01
CA PHE A 111 -9.63 1.92 5.23
C PHE A 111 -9.51 0.69 4.35
N THR A 112 -10.57 -0.11 4.26
CA THR A 112 -10.65 -1.21 3.28
C THR A 112 -11.78 -0.99 2.28
N VAL A 113 -11.52 -1.34 1.03
CA VAL A 113 -12.52 -1.35 -0.04
C VAL A 113 -12.93 -2.79 -0.35
N ASN A 114 -14.23 -3.02 -0.53
CA ASN A 114 -14.75 -4.32 -0.95
C ASN A 114 -14.95 -4.39 -2.48
N PRO A 115 -15.27 -5.57 -3.05
CA PRO A 115 -15.49 -5.71 -4.49
C PRO A 115 -16.65 -4.89 -5.08
N LYS A 116 -17.58 -4.39 -4.25
CA LYS A 116 -18.65 -3.48 -4.66
C LYS A 116 -18.19 -2.02 -4.74
N GLY A 117 -16.96 -1.72 -4.32
CA GLY A 117 -16.42 -0.37 -4.25
C GLY A 117 -16.79 0.39 -2.98
N GLU A 118 -17.38 -0.28 -1.98
CA GLU A 118 -17.73 0.32 -0.70
C GLU A 118 -16.48 0.42 0.17
N LEU A 119 -16.21 1.63 0.69
CA LEU A 119 -15.07 1.91 1.56
C LEU A 119 -15.53 1.89 3.02
N ILE A 120 -14.81 1.15 3.87
CA ILE A 120 -15.08 1.04 5.31
C ILE A 120 -13.84 1.49 6.08
N GLN A 121 -14.05 2.33 7.10
CA GLN A 121 -13.02 2.67 8.08
C GLN A 121 -12.90 1.52 9.09
N GLU A 122 -11.70 0.96 9.29
CA GLU A 122 -11.54 -0.25 10.09
C GLU A 122 -11.96 -0.08 11.55
N HIS A 123 -11.81 1.12 12.12
CA HIS A 123 -12.27 1.41 13.47
C HIS A 123 -13.79 1.34 13.63
N ALA A 124 -14.57 1.57 12.57
CA ALA A 124 -16.03 1.46 12.64
C ALA A 124 -16.51 -0.01 12.67
N LYS A 125 -15.61 -0.98 12.51
CA LYS A 125 -15.92 -2.42 12.60
C LYS A 125 -15.73 -3.00 14.01
N THR A 126 -15.10 -2.24 14.91
CA THR A 126 -14.88 -2.60 16.33
C THR A 126 -15.95 -1.99 17.20
#